data_AF-B9W922-F1
#
_entry.id   AF-B9W922-F1
#
_cell.length_a   1.000
_cell.length_b   1.000
_cell.length_c   1.000
_cell.angle_alpha   90.00
_cell.angle_beta   90.00
_cell.angle_gamma   90.00
#
_symmetry.space_group_name_H-M   'P 1'
#
loop_
_entity.id
_entity.type
_entity.pdbx_description
1 polymer ?
#
loop_
_entity_poly.entity_id
_entity_poly.type
_entity_poly.pdbx_seq_one_letter_code
_entity_poly.pdbx_strand_id
1 'polypeptide(L)'
;MSYNGIGLQSVRGSATSGHIQKNIANKVSKPGYYESRKNQKSLMANKSNNNFNLNNQESHKQIKSELIKHEQLRRIEVKCMDLQDELEEQGIEPDEIKLKVDELRKKLKNKESKENDAKSPQQPKNKHSKQDVENKNNNNKDEVFEYKRRYSDKRN
;
A
#
# COMPACT_ATOMS: atom_id res chain seq x y z
N MET A 1 -56.89 -20.87 22.15
CA MET A 1 -55.94 -20.82 23.28
C MET A 1 -54.61 -20.39 22.70
N SER A 2 -54.15 -19.19 23.02
CA SER A 2 -52.79 -18.76 22.71
C SER A 2 -51.83 -19.42 23.70
N TYR A 3 -50.68 -19.91 23.23
CA TYR A 3 -49.63 -20.46 24.07
C TYR A 3 -48.39 -19.59 23.91
N ASN A 4 -47.75 -19.15 24.99
CA ASN A 4 -46.59 -18.24 24.95
C ASN A 4 -46.79 -16.98 24.08
N GLY A 5 -48.01 -16.45 24.03
CA GLY A 5 -48.35 -15.26 23.23
C GLY A 5 -48.38 -15.48 21.72
N ILE A 6 -48.28 -16.73 21.24
CA ILE A 6 -48.37 -17.09 19.81
C ILE A 6 -49.68 -17.85 19.51
N GLY A 7 -50.25 -17.59 18.32
CA GLY A 7 -51.44 -18.27 17.81
C GLY A 7 -52.77 -17.54 18.02
N LEU A 8 -53.89 -18.26 17.87
CA LEU A 8 -55.24 -17.71 17.96
C LEU A 8 -55.76 -17.69 19.40
N GLN A 9 -56.42 -16.58 19.79
CA GLN A 9 -57.08 -16.45 21.09
C GLN A 9 -58.14 -17.54 21.28
N SER A 10 -58.99 -17.78 20.27
CA SER A 10 -59.95 -18.89 20.21
C SER A 10 -59.94 -19.55 18.84
N VAL A 11 -60.23 -20.85 18.79
CA VAL A 11 -60.42 -21.62 17.55
C VAL A 11 -61.83 -21.41 16.97
N ARG A 12 -62.78 -20.98 17.82
CA ARG A 12 -64.14 -20.67 17.39
C ARG A 12 -64.12 -19.42 16.52
N GLY A 13 -64.69 -19.53 15.31
CA GLY A 13 -64.75 -18.43 14.34
C GLY A 13 -63.54 -18.33 13.40
N SER A 14 -62.48 -19.12 13.60
CA SER A 14 -61.31 -19.13 12.69
C SER A 14 -61.41 -20.13 11.54
N ALA A 15 -62.51 -20.90 11.46
CA ALA A 15 -62.78 -21.93 10.45
C ALA A 15 -61.63 -22.96 10.23
N THR A 16 -60.75 -23.12 11.21
CA THR A 16 -59.55 -23.96 11.15
C THR A 16 -59.41 -24.76 12.45
N SER A 17 -58.53 -25.77 12.47
CA SER A 17 -58.27 -26.58 13.68
C SER A 17 -57.54 -25.82 14.79
N GLY A 18 -57.01 -24.61 14.51
CA GLY A 18 -56.19 -23.86 15.45
C GLY A 18 -54.82 -24.49 15.71
N HIS A 19 -54.36 -25.40 14.86
CA HIS A 19 -53.05 -26.04 14.98
C HIS A 19 -51.93 -25.02 14.71
N ILE A 20 -51.01 -24.88 15.66
CA ILE A 20 -49.89 -23.93 15.60
C ILE A 20 -48.60 -24.74 15.45
N GLN A 21 -47.83 -24.47 14.39
CA GLN A 21 -46.52 -25.07 14.16
C GLN A 21 -45.41 -24.04 14.39
N LYS A 22 -44.29 -24.49 14.95
CA LYS A 22 -43.09 -23.65 15.01
C LYS A 22 -42.52 -23.47 13.60
N ASN A 23 -42.12 -22.25 13.26
CA ASN A 23 -41.38 -22.01 12.03
C ASN A 23 -39.93 -22.49 12.21
N ILE A 24 -39.52 -23.51 11.45
CA ILE A 24 -38.16 -24.09 11.49
C ILE A 24 -37.14 -23.18 10.78
N ALA A 25 -37.56 -22.38 9.79
CA ALA A 25 -36.70 -21.44 9.09
C ALA A 25 -36.39 -20.18 9.90
N ASN A 26 -37.16 -19.92 10.97
CA ASN A 26 -36.96 -18.76 11.83
C ASN A 26 -35.76 -19.00 12.77
N LYS A 27 -34.54 -18.73 12.27
CA LYS A 27 -33.28 -18.76 13.04
C LYS A 27 -33.13 -17.62 14.06
N VAL A 28 -34.23 -17.01 14.50
CA VAL A 28 -34.23 -15.92 15.50
C VAL A 28 -34.02 -16.45 16.92
N SER A 29 -33.71 -17.74 17.11
CA SER A 29 -33.13 -18.17 18.38
C SER A 29 -31.83 -17.37 18.57
N LYS A 30 -31.84 -16.46 19.54
CA LYS A 30 -30.61 -15.81 20.00
C LYS A 30 -29.55 -16.92 20.11
N PRO A 31 -28.39 -16.79 19.44
CA PRO A 31 -27.34 -17.77 19.58
C PRO A 31 -27.14 -18.00 21.08
N GLY A 32 -27.11 -19.26 21.52
CA GLY A 32 -26.89 -19.58 22.93
C GLY A 32 -25.65 -18.87 23.45
N TYR A 33 -25.54 -18.68 24.77
CA TYR A 33 -24.45 -17.90 25.39
C TYR A 33 -23.05 -18.25 24.87
N TYR A 34 -22.82 -19.53 24.56
CA TYR A 34 -21.58 -20.02 23.94
C TYR A 34 -21.35 -19.48 22.51
N GLU A 35 -22.34 -19.62 21.63
CA GLU A 35 -22.23 -19.22 20.22
C GLU A 35 -22.15 -17.69 20.09
N SER A 36 -22.86 -16.96 20.96
CA SER A 36 -22.77 -15.50 21.06
C SER A 36 -21.35 -15.04 21.43
N ARG A 37 -20.73 -15.65 22.44
CA ARG A 37 -19.35 -15.33 22.86
C ARG A 37 -18.33 -15.65 21.77
N LYS A 38 -18.50 -16.77 21.06
CA LYS A 38 -17.64 -17.16 19.93
C LYS A 38 -17.72 -16.14 18.80
N ASN A 39 -18.92 -15.70 18.44
CA ASN A 39 -19.14 -14.65 17.43
C ASN A 39 -18.55 -13.30 17.85
N GLN A 40 -18.70 -12.92 19.12
CA GLN A 40 -18.10 -11.69 19.63
C GLN A 40 -16.56 -11.74 19.57
N LYS A 41 -15.96 -12.88 19.95
CA LYS A 41 -14.51 -13.08 19.87
C LYS A 41 -14.00 -13.00 18.44
N SER A 42 -14.70 -13.62 17.47
CA SER A 42 -14.31 -13.55 16.06
C SER A 42 -14.45 -12.14 15.49
N LEU A 43 -15.51 -11.41 15.83
CA LEU A 43 -15.70 -10.01 15.46
C LEU A 43 -14.60 -9.11 16.03
N MET A 44 -14.23 -9.29 17.30
CA MET A 44 -13.14 -8.53 17.94
C MET A 44 -11.77 -8.86 17.32
N ALA A 45 -11.49 -10.14 17.02
CA ALA A 45 -10.28 -10.55 16.33
C ALA A 45 -10.19 -9.94 14.91
N ASN A 46 -11.29 -9.97 14.15
CA ASN A 46 -11.35 -9.34 12.84
C ASN A 46 -11.17 -7.82 12.90
N LYS A 47 -11.74 -7.15 13.91
CA LYS A 47 -11.55 -5.70 14.11
C LYS A 47 -10.11 -5.36 14.47
N SER A 48 -9.48 -6.16 15.36
CA SER A 48 -8.08 -6.00 15.73
C SER A 48 -7.14 -6.20 14.53
N ASN A 49 -7.36 -7.26 13.74
CA ASN A 49 -6.59 -7.53 12.52
C ASN A 49 -6.73 -6.40 11.48
N ASN A 50 -7.94 -5.87 11.27
CA ASN A 50 -8.15 -4.75 10.35
C ASN A 50 -7.41 -3.48 10.80
N ASN A 51 -7.49 -3.13 12.09
CA ASN A 51 -6.76 -1.98 12.63
C ASN A 51 -5.24 -2.15 12.53
N PHE A 52 -4.72 -3.35 12.83
CA PHE A 52 -3.30 -3.66 12.68
C PHE A 52 -2.85 -3.52 11.22
N ASN A 53 -3.63 -4.04 10.28
CA ASN A 53 -3.32 -3.93 8.85
C ASN A 53 -3.33 -2.48 8.35
N LEU A 54 -4.28 -1.65 8.80
CA LEU A 54 -4.35 -0.24 8.44
C LEU A 54 -3.11 0.54 8.93
N ASN A 55 -2.77 0.39 10.22
CA ASN A 55 -1.60 1.05 10.80
C ASN A 55 -0.30 0.60 10.12
N ASN A 56 -0.16 -0.70 9.86
CA ASN A 56 1.01 -1.25 9.18
C ASN A 56 1.10 -0.73 7.72
N GLN A 57 -0.03 -0.58 7.03
CA GLN A 57 -0.03 -0.01 5.68
C GLN A 57 0.45 1.45 5.65
N GLU A 58 0.10 2.26 6.65
CA GLU A 58 0.57 3.65 6.72
C GLU A 58 2.07 3.73 7.00
N SER A 59 2.58 2.92 7.93
CA SER A 59 4.02 2.85 8.19
C SER A 59 4.80 2.35 6.96
N HIS A 60 4.29 1.34 6.26
CA HIS A 60 4.92 0.84 5.02
C HIS A 60 4.95 1.89 3.91
N LYS A 61 3.89 2.70 3.78
CA LYS A 61 3.87 3.82 2.81
C LYS A 61 4.93 4.86 3.15
N GLN A 62 5.06 5.23 4.43
CA GLN A 62 6.07 6.18 4.90
C GLN A 62 7.48 5.65 4.60
N ILE A 63 7.80 4.43 5.01
CA ILE A 63 9.09 3.77 4.77
C ILE A 63 9.40 3.71 3.28
N LYS A 64 8.43 3.31 2.45
CA LYS A 64 8.60 3.26 0.99
C LYS A 64 8.90 4.64 0.41
N SER A 65 8.21 5.68 0.90
CA SER A 65 8.44 7.06 0.43
C SER A 65 9.83 7.58 0.80
N GLU A 66 10.32 7.22 1.99
CA GLU A 66 11.66 7.57 2.46
C GLU A 66 12.72 6.82 1.65
N LEU A 67 12.53 5.52 1.42
CA LEU A 67 13.43 4.71 0.59
C LEU A 67 13.58 5.29 -0.83
N ILE A 68 12.48 5.68 -1.46
CA ILE A 68 12.49 6.29 -2.80
C ILE A 68 13.27 7.61 -2.78
N LYS A 69 13.09 8.46 -1.77
CA LYS A 69 13.84 9.72 -1.62
C LYS A 69 15.33 9.47 -1.44
N HIS A 70 15.70 8.47 -0.64
CA HIS A 70 17.12 8.11 -0.47
C HIS A 70 17.73 7.58 -1.76
N GLU A 71 17.00 6.78 -2.52
CA GLU A 71 17.48 6.27 -3.80
C GLU A 71 17.69 7.41 -4.81
N GLN A 72 16.78 8.37 -4.88
CA GLN A 72 16.90 9.60 -5.68
C GLN A 72 18.16 10.40 -5.29
N LEU A 73 18.33 10.71 -4.00
CA LEU A 73 19.52 11.42 -3.51
C LEU A 73 20.81 10.66 -3.79
N ARG A 74 20.82 9.32 -3.62
CA ARG A 74 21.97 8.48 -3.94
C ARG A 74 22.35 8.57 -5.41
N ARG A 75 21.37 8.58 -6.32
CA ARG A 75 21.63 8.73 -7.76
C ARG A 75 22.28 10.06 -8.10
N ILE A 76 21.90 11.15 -7.41
CA ILE A 76 22.55 12.45 -7.55
C ILE A 76 24.01 12.35 -7.08
N GLU A 77 24.24 11.85 -5.87
CA GLU A 77 25.60 11.80 -5.30
C GLU A 77 26.53 10.87 -6.08
N VAL A 78 26.03 9.74 -6.61
CA VAL A 78 26.82 8.87 -7.50
C VAL A 78 27.31 9.64 -8.73
N LYS A 79 26.42 10.40 -9.39
CA LYS A 79 26.81 11.21 -10.56
C LYS A 79 27.78 12.33 -10.21
N CYS A 80 27.64 12.94 -9.03
CA CYS A 80 28.59 13.93 -8.53
C CYS A 80 29.97 13.31 -8.30
N MET A 81 30.03 12.11 -7.74
CA MET A 81 31.28 11.37 -7.51
C MET A 81 31.93 10.95 -8.83
N ASP A 82 31.15 10.45 -9.79
CA ASP A 82 31.67 10.09 -11.11
C ASP A 82 32.30 11.32 -11.81
N LEU A 83 31.63 12.49 -11.76
CA LEU A 83 32.21 13.73 -12.32
C LEU A 83 33.46 14.17 -11.55
N GLN A 84 33.48 14.04 -10.23
CA GLN A 84 34.66 14.37 -9.44
C GLN A 84 35.85 13.50 -9.85
N ASP A 85 35.67 12.18 -9.93
CA ASP A 85 36.69 11.23 -10.35
C ASP A 85 37.24 11.57 -11.75
N GLU A 86 36.35 11.90 -12.70
CA GLU A 86 36.73 12.31 -14.06
C GLU A 86 37.58 13.59 -14.10
N LEU A 87 37.24 14.60 -13.29
CA LEU A 87 38.00 15.86 -13.26
C LEU A 87 39.34 15.71 -12.51
N GLU A 88 39.40 14.84 -11.51
CA GLU A 88 40.64 14.49 -10.81
C GLU A 88 41.60 13.75 -11.74
N GLU A 89 41.12 12.81 -12.56
CA GLU A 89 41.94 12.10 -13.56
C GLU A 89 42.46 13.06 -14.66
N GLN A 90 41.71 14.11 -14.97
CA GLN A 90 42.13 15.19 -15.88
C GLN A 90 43.14 16.16 -15.27
N GLY A 91 43.42 16.07 -13.96
CA GLY A 91 44.38 16.93 -13.28
C GLY A 91 43.91 18.37 -13.07
N ILE A 92 42.59 18.58 -12.98
CA ILE A 92 42.00 19.91 -12.74
C ILE A 92 42.22 20.34 -11.28
N GLU A 93 42.30 21.64 -11.03
CA GLU A 93 42.51 22.19 -9.69
C GLU A 93 41.33 21.86 -8.74
N PRO A 94 41.57 21.45 -7.47
CA PRO A 94 40.53 20.98 -6.56
C PRO A 94 39.42 22.01 -6.29
N ASP A 95 39.71 23.30 -6.38
CA ASP A 95 38.71 24.35 -6.17
C ASP A 95 37.78 24.50 -7.38
N GLU A 96 38.28 24.32 -8.61
CA GLU A 96 37.44 24.25 -9.80
C GLU A 96 36.58 22.98 -9.84
N ILE A 97 37.11 21.86 -9.35
CA ILE A 97 36.38 20.60 -9.23
C ILE A 97 35.16 20.78 -8.31
N LYS A 98 35.35 21.35 -7.12
CA LYS A 98 34.26 21.62 -6.18
C LYS A 98 33.16 22.48 -6.80
N LEU A 99 33.54 23.55 -7.51
CA LEU A 99 32.57 24.43 -8.17
C LEU A 99 31.74 23.67 -9.21
N LYS A 100 32.38 22.89 -10.09
CA LYS A 100 31.69 22.09 -11.12
C LYS A 100 30.79 21.02 -10.51
N VAL A 101 31.24 20.34 -9.46
CA VAL A 101 30.44 19.33 -8.73
C VAL A 101 29.23 19.97 -8.06
N ASP A 102 29.39 21.12 -7.42
CA ASP A 102 28.28 21.82 -6.75
C ASP A 102 27.25 22.37 -7.74
N GLU A 103 27.69 22.85 -8.90
CA GLU A 103 26.81 23.21 -10.01
C GLU A 103 26.00 22.01 -10.50
N LEU A 104 26.65 20.86 -10.71
CA LEU A 104 25.99 19.63 -11.11
C LEU A 104 24.99 19.15 -10.06
N ARG A 105 25.36 19.18 -8.77
CA ARG A 105 24.49 18.83 -7.65
C ARG A 105 23.22 19.69 -7.64
N LYS A 106 23.36 21.01 -7.79
CA LYS A 106 22.21 21.94 -7.88
C LYS A 106 21.34 21.65 -9.11
N LYS A 107 21.96 21.41 -10.26
CA LYS A 107 21.25 21.11 -11.52
C LYS A 107 20.42 19.83 -11.43
N LEU A 108 21.01 18.75 -10.90
CA LEU A 108 20.31 17.47 -10.76
C LEU A 108 19.19 17.54 -9.72
N LYS A 109 19.43 18.18 -8.56
CA LYS A 109 18.42 18.37 -7.53
C LYS A 109 17.20 19.16 -8.05
N ASN A 110 17.44 20.20 -8.85
CA ASN A 110 16.39 21.00 -9.48
C ASN A 110 15.64 20.26 -10.59
N LYS A 111 16.29 19.31 -11.27
CA LYS A 111 15.64 18.47 -12.27
C LYS A 111 14.72 17.45 -11.61
N GLU A 112 15.19 16.78 -10.55
CA GLU A 112 14.37 15.82 -9.81
C GLU A 112 13.17 16.48 -9.11
N SER A 113 13.31 17.69 -8.55
CA SER A 113 12.15 18.40 -7.98
C SER A 113 11.07 18.66 -9.02
N LYS A 114 11.44 19.16 -10.21
CA LYS A 114 10.51 19.38 -11.33
C LYS A 114 9.84 18.09 -11.82
N GLU A 115 10.58 16.98 -11.88
CA GLU A 115 10.03 15.69 -12.28
C GLU A 115 9.06 15.11 -11.24
N ASN A 116 9.32 15.33 -9.95
CA ASN A 116 8.41 14.94 -8.88
C ASN A 116 7.13 15.78 -8.88
N ASP A 117 7.22 17.09 -9.16
CA ASP A 117 6.06 17.99 -9.28
C ASP A 117 5.18 17.62 -10.49
N ALA A 118 5.79 17.28 -11.63
CA ALA A 118 5.07 16.85 -12.83
C ALA A 118 4.37 15.48 -12.68
N LYS A 119 4.83 14.64 -11.74
CA LYS A 119 4.23 13.34 -11.40
C LYS A 119 3.23 13.39 -10.25
N SER A 120 2.91 14.58 -9.72
CA SER A 120 1.86 14.76 -8.72
C SER A 120 0.52 14.21 -9.27
N PRO A 121 -0.24 13.42 -8.48
CA PRO A 121 -1.33 12.63 -9.02
C PRO A 121 -2.50 13.53 -9.43
N GLN A 122 -2.72 13.67 -10.75
CA GLN A 122 -4.05 13.96 -11.26
C GLN A 122 -5.02 12.93 -10.65
N GLN A 123 -6.05 13.40 -9.97
CA GLN A 123 -7.03 12.55 -9.28
C GLN A 123 -7.49 11.41 -10.20
N PRO A 124 -7.48 10.15 -9.75
CA PRO A 124 -7.93 9.04 -10.58
C PRO A 124 -9.46 9.12 -10.76
N LYS A 125 -9.89 9.67 -11.90
CA LYS A 125 -11.24 9.42 -12.40
C LYS A 125 -11.28 8.00 -12.95
N ASN A 126 -12.21 7.21 -12.43
CA ASN A 126 -12.62 5.86 -12.83
C ASN A 126 -11.71 4.68 -12.49
N LYS A 127 -12.20 3.89 -11.53
CA LYS A 127 -11.70 2.57 -11.13
C LYS A 127 -12.04 1.51 -12.19
N HIS A 128 -11.33 1.43 -13.32
CA HIS A 128 -11.42 0.23 -14.20
C HIS A 128 -10.17 -0.12 -15.04
N SER A 129 -9.07 0.64 -15.00
CA SER A 129 -7.90 0.41 -15.87
C SER A 129 -6.60 0.08 -15.12
N LYS A 130 -6.67 -0.71 -14.05
CA LYS A 130 -5.47 -1.10 -13.30
C LYS A 130 -4.50 -2.00 -14.09
N GLN A 131 -4.98 -2.73 -15.09
CA GLN A 131 -4.15 -3.66 -15.87
C GLN A 131 -3.30 -2.95 -16.94
N ASP A 132 -3.73 -1.80 -17.46
CA ASP A 132 -3.00 -1.10 -18.53
C ASP A 132 -1.81 -0.25 -18.02
N VAL A 133 -1.88 0.20 -16.77
CA VAL A 133 -0.81 1.02 -16.15
C VAL A 133 0.39 0.15 -15.76
N GLU A 134 0.17 -1.09 -15.33
CA GLU A 134 1.25 -2.04 -15.04
C GLU A 134 2.04 -2.41 -16.30
N ASN A 135 1.38 -2.58 -17.44
CA ASN A 135 2.06 -2.92 -18.69
C ASN A 135 2.91 -1.77 -19.27
N LYS A 136 2.50 -0.51 -19.12
CA LYS A 136 3.34 0.63 -19.56
C LYS A 136 4.59 0.82 -18.70
N ASN A 137 4.50 0.57 -17.39
CA ASN A 137 5.65 0.62 -16.49
C ASN A 137 6.63 -0.53 -16.70
N ASN A 138 6.18 -1.66 -17.28
CA ASN A 138 7.03 -2.79 -17.60
C ASN A 138 7.95 -2.54 -18.81
N ASN A 139 7.57 -1.66 -19.74
CA ASN A 139 8.37 -1.38 -20.94
C ASN A 139 9.55 -0.42 -20.68
N ASN A 140 9.62 0.21 -19.49
CA ASN A 140 10.79 0.99 -19.06
C ASN A 140 11.76 0.17 -18.19
N LYS A 141 11.58 -1.16 -18.13
CA LYS A 141 12.47 -2.06 -17.38
C LYS A 141 13.76 -2.41 -18.12
N ASP A 142 13.91 -2.00 -19.38
CA ASP A 142 15.09 -2.30 -20.19
C ASP A 142 16.31 -1.42 -19.86
N GLU A 143 16.14 -0.39 -19.02
CA GLU A 143 17.27 0.24 -18.31
C GLU A 143 17.49 -0.44 -16.95
N VAL A 144 17.74 -1.75 -16.96
CA VAL A 144 18.33 -2.41 -15.79
C VAL A 144 19.73 -1.81 -15.62
N PHE A 145 19.87 -0.89 -14.66
CA PHE A 145 21.13 -0.23 -14.37
C PHE A 145 22.14 -1.27 -13.85
N GLU A 146 22.95 -1.80 -14.77
CA GLU A 146 24.04 -2.72 -14.47
C GLU A 146 25.14 -1.93 -13.76
N TYR A 147 25.32 -2.19 -12.46
CA TYR A 147 26.44 -1.63 -11.70
C TYR A 147 27.75 -2.23 -12.20
N LYS A 148 28.43 -1.53 -13.11
CA LYS A 148 29.83 -1.84 -13.48
C LYS A 148 30.72 -1.55 -12.28
N ARG A 149 31.26 -2.60 -11.66
CA ARG A 149 32.28 -2.48 -10.61
C ARG A 149 33.48 -1.71 -11.15
N ARG A 150 33.83 -0.60 -10.49
CA ARG A 150 34.95 0.29 -10.87
C ARG A 150 36.33 -0.34 -10.67
N TYR A 151 36.43 -1.34 -9.80
CA TYR A 151 37.69 -2.03 -9.52
C TYR A 151 37.59 -3.52 -9.87
N SER A 152 38.58 -4.02 -10.61
CA SER A 152 38.79 -5.46 -10.75
C SER A 152 39.33 -5.99 -9.42
N ASP A 153 38.68 -7.00 -8.83
CA ASP A 153 39.20 -7.71 -7.65
C ASP A 153 40.55 -8.34 -8.03
N LYS A 154 41.67 -7.65 -7.76
CA LYS A 154 43.01 -8.25 -7.83
C LYS A 154 43.16 -9.17 -6.62
N ARG A 155 42.64 -10.38 -6.74
CA ARG A 155 42.99 -11.48 -5.84
C ARG A 155 44.42 -11.91 -6.18
N ASN A 156 45.34 -11.64 -5.24
CA ASN A 156 46.68 -12.25 -5.21
C ASN A 156 46.58 -13.77 -5.07
#